data_AF-Q9NFM5-F1
#
_entry.id   AF-Q9NFM5-F1
#
_cell.length_a   1.000
_cell.length_b   1.000
_cell.length_c   1.000
_cell.angle_alpha   90.00
_cell.angle_beta   90.00
_cell.angle_gamma   90.00
#
_symmetry.space_group_name_H-M   'P 1'
#
loop_
_entity.id
_entity.type
_entity.pdbx_description
1 polymer ?
#
loop_
_entity_poly.entity_id
_entity_poly.type
_entity_poly.pdbx_seq_one_letter_code
_entity_poly.pdbx_strand_id
1 'polypeptide(L)'
;MSLSLFLAMLVTINLVQASPEIMKNLCMNYGKTMDQCKQELGLPDSVINDLYNFWKDDYVMTDRLAGCAINCLSTKLDIVDPDGNLHHGNAKEFAMKHGADDGMAQQLVDIIHRCEKSTPPNDDKCTKTMDIAMCFKKEIHKLNWVPNMDLVVCEVLAVV
;
A
#
# COMPACT_ATOMS: atom_id res chain seq x y z
N MET A 1 38.40 -11.63 35.41
CA MET A 1 37.85 -10.96 34.22
C MET A 1 36.39 -11.34 34.12
N SER A 2 35.53 -10.33 34.11
CA SER A 2 34.25 -10.32 34.78
C SER A 2 33.14 -11.00 33.97
N LEU A 3 32.29 -11.77 34.67
CA LEU A 3 31.00 -12.29 34.23
C LEU A 3 30.09 -11.21 33.58
N SER A 4 30.41 -9.94 33.85
CA SER A 4 29.80 -8.73 33.32
C SER A 4 29.93 -8.52 31.79
N LEU A 5 30.89 -9.16 31.12
CA LEU A 5 31.06 -9.01 29.66
C LEU A 5 30.07 -9.85 28.84
N PHE A 6 29.50 -10.92 29.42
CA PHE A 6 28.50 -11.75 28.74
C PHE A 6 27.09 -11.15 28.78
N LEU A 7 26.78 -10.27 29.75
CA LEU A 7 25.48 -9.59 29.83
C LEU A 7 25.35 -8.37 28.91
N ALA A 8 26.45 -7.83 28.40
CA ALA A 8 26.43 -6.68 27.49
C ALA A 8 26.05 -7.05 26.04
N MET A 9 25.94 -8.35 25.75
CA MET A 9 25.34 -8.86 24.51
C MET A 9 23.82 -9.12 24.72
N LEU A 10 23.17 -8.35 25.59
CA LEU A 10 21.72 -8.13 25.55
C LEU A 10 21.43 -7.25 24.32
N VAL A 11 21.50 -7.89 23.16
CA VAL A 11 20.48 -7.81 22.12
C VAL A 11 19.85 -6.42 22.03
N THR A 12 20.56 -5.48 21.41
CA THR A 12 19.90 -4.38 20.71
C THR A 12 19.24 -4.99 19.47
N ILE A 13 18.13 -5.71 19.67
CA ILE A 13 17.11 -5.79 18.63
C ILE A 13 16.65 -4.35 18.49
N ASN A 14 17.31 -3.59 17.61
CA ASN A 14 16.57 -2.60 16.86
C ASN A 14 15.41 -3.41 16.28
N LEU A 15 14.21 -3.19 16.81
CA LEU A 15 12.99 -3.69 16.21
C LEU A 15 12.96 -3.05 14.82
N VAL A 16 13.61 -3.70 13.86
CA VAL A 16 13.27 -3.57 12.45
C VAL A 16 11.83 -4.00 12.45
N GLN A 17 10.90 -3.04 12.53
CA GLN A 17 9.49 -3.35 12.40
C GLN A 17 9.37 -4.16 11.12
N ALA A 18 8.85 -5.38 11.26
CA ALA A 18 8.79 -6.29 10.12
C ALA A 18 8.04 -5.57 9.00
N SER A 19 8.61 -5.56 7.79
CA SER A 19 8.03 -4.85 6.66
C SER A 19 6.56 -5.21 6.36
N PRO A 20 6.05 -6.43 6.62
CA PRO A 20 4.61 -6.71 6.58
C PRO A 20 3.75 -5.87 7.55
N GLU A 21 4.27 -5.56 8.73
CA GLU A 21 3.56 -4.73 9.72
C GLU A 21 3.52 -3.26 9.29
N ILE A 22 4.62 -2.76 8.70
CA ILE A 22 4.63 -1.42 8.09
C ILE A 22 3.65 -1.39 6.92
N MET A 23 3.65 -2.41 6.05
CA MET A 23 2.68 -2.49 4.93
C MET A 23 1.24 -2.59 5.42
N LYS A 24 0.97 -3.27 6.55
CA LYS A 24 -0.34 -3.26 7.22
C LYS A 24 -0.72 -1.84 7.60
N ASN A 25 0.15 -1.12 8.31
CA ASN A 25 -0.07 0.28 8.70
C ASN A 25 -0.32 1.19 7.51
N LEU A 26 0.41 1.02 6.41
CA LEU A 26 0.20 1.74 5.17
C LEU A 26 -1.19 1.45 4.59
N CYS A 27 -1.58 0.17 4.48
CA CYS A 27 -2.90 -0.21 3.95
C CYS A 27 -4.04 0.38 4.78
N MET A 28 -3.94 0.35 6.11
CA MET A 28 -4.96 0.89 6.99
C MET A 28 -5.10 2.40 6.85
N ASN A 29 -3.98 3.13 6.83
CA ASN A 29 -4.02 4.58 6.66
C ASN A 29 -4.42 5.00 5.24
N TYR A 30 -4.07 4.20 4.24
CA TYR A 30 -4.49 4.40 2.85
C TYR A 30 -6.00 4.23 2.69
N GLY A 31 -6.60 3.27 3.39
CA GLY A 31 -8.04 3.00 3.36
C GLY A 31 -8.93 3.97 4.13
N LYS A 32 -8.38 4.89 4.94
CA LYS A 32 -9.17 5.79 5.83
C LYS A 32 -10.16 6.70 5.08
N THR A 33 -9.92 6.98 3.81
CA THR A 33 -10.80 7.82 2.97
C THR A 33 -11.68 6.98 2.04
N MET A 34 -11.76 5.66 2.25
CA MET A 34 -12.56 4.75 1.42
C MET A 34 -14.02 5.14 1.37
N ASP A 35 -14.63 5.49 2.50
CA ASP A 35 -16.06 5.86 2.52
C ASP A 35 -16.38 7.07 1.68
N GLN A 36 -15.50 8.06 1.67
CA GLN A 36 -15.64 9.23 0.82
C GLN A 36 -15.59 8.82 -0.64
N CYS A 37 -14.62 7.99 -1.04
CA CYS A 37 -14.51 7.49 -2.40
C CYS A 37 -15.70 6.61 -2.81
N LYS A 38 -16.18 5.75 -1.89
CA LYS A 38 -17.36 4.91 -2.09
C LYS A 38 -18.61 5.75 -2.36
N GLN A 39 -18.84 6.78 -1.55
CA GLN A 39 -19.98 7.69 -1.70
C GLN A 39 -19.87 8.55 -2.96
N GLU A 40 -18.73 9.18 -3.21
CA GLU A 40 -18.52 10.07 -4.35
C GLU A 40 -18.63 9.36 -5.70
N LEU A 41 -18.12 8.12 -5.79
CA LEU A 41 -18.13 7.34 -7.03
C LEU A 41 -19.31 6.36 -7.12
N GLY A 42 -20.15 6.25 -6.09
CA GLY A 42 -21.24 5.29 -6.03
C GLY A 42 -20.76 3.84 -6.13
N LEU A 43 -19.66 3.50 -5.46
CA LEU A 43 -19.03 2.18 -5.58
C LEU A 43 -19.89 1.09 -4.92
N PRO A 44 -20.11 -0.05 -5.60
CA PRO A 44 -20.77 -1.20 -4.99
C PRO A 44 -19.87 -1.87 -3.95
N ASP A 45 -20.48 -2.61 -3.01
CA ASP A 45 -19.75 -3.35 -1.98
C ASP A 45 -18.80 -4.42 -2.58
N SER A 46 -19.02 -4.86 -3.82
CA SER A 46 -18.11 -5.77 -4.52
C SER A 46 -16.71 -5.18 -4.70
N VAL A 47 -16.57 -3.86 -4.86
CA VAL A 47 -15.26 -3.21 -4.97
C VAL A 47 -14.48 -3.31 -3.66
N ILE A 48 -15.18 -3.29 -2.53
CA ILE A 48 -14.56 -3.45 -1.22
C ILE A 48 -14.03 -4.89 -1.09
N ASN A 49 -14.77 -5.88 -1.59
CA ASN A 49 -14.31 -7.27 -1.63
C ASN A 49 -13.03 -7.42 -2.48
N ASP A 50 -12.92 -6.70 -3.59
CA ASP A 50 -11.72 -6.73 -4.41
C ASP A 50 -10.50 -6.21 -3.67
N LEU A 51 -10.66 -5.13 -2.90
CA LEU A 51 -9.59 -4.56 -2.08
C LEU A 51 -9.23 -5.44 -0.88
N TYR A 52 -10.19 -6.17 -0.31
CA TYR A 52 -9.92 -7.17 0.73
C TYR A 52 -9.14 -8.38 0.22
N ASN A 53 -9.43 -8.82 -1.00
CA ASN A 53 -8.72 -9.94 -1.59
C ASN A 53 -7.42 -9.51 -2.28
N PHE A 54 -7.18 -8.21 -2.43
CA PHE A 54 -6.06 -7.66 -3.21
C PHE A 54 -4.73 -8.32 -2.89
N TRP A 55 -4.38 -8.54 -1.63
CA TRP A 55 -3.11 -9.11 -1.22
C TRP A 55 -3.02 -10.64 -1.23
N LYS A 56 -4.09 -11.37 -1.58
CA LYS A 56 -4.04 -12.84 -1.72
C LYS A 56 -3.24 -13.22 -2.97
N ASP A 57 -2.29 -14.15 -2.88
CA ASP A 57 -1.35 -14.51 -3.97
C ASP A 57 -2.04 -14.63 -5.35
N ASP A 58 -3.07 -15.49 -5.45
CA ASP A 58 -3.72 -15.81 -6.73
C ASP A 58 -4.88 -14.87 -7.12
N TYR A 59 -5.17 -13.85 -6.29
CA TYR A 59 -6.26 -12.94 -6.58
C TYR A 59 -5.87 -11.91 -7.64
N VAL A 60 -6.70 -11.78 -8.66
CA VAL A 60 -6.53 -10.80 -9.74
C VAL A 60 -7.74 -9.89 -9.75
N MET A 61 -7.49 -8.60 -9.53
CA MET A 61 -8.50 -7.57 -9.65
C MET A 61 -8.81 -7.34 -11.14
N THR A 62 -10.08 -7.44 -11.51
CA THR A 62 -10.54 -7.24 -12.90
C THR A 62 -11.62 -6.18 -13.02
N ASP A 63 -12.23 -5.76 -11.91
CA ASP A 63 -13.24 -4.70 -11.93
C ASP A 63 -12.56 -3.33 -12.05
N ARG A 64 -12.86 -2.66 -13.16
CA ARG A 64 -12.44 -1.27 -13.42
C ARG A 64 -12.76 -0.34 -12.25
N LEU A 65 -13.87 -0.54 -11.54
CA LEU A 65 -14.28 0.30 -10.42
C LEU A 65 -13.33 0.19 -9.22
N ALA A 66 -12.65 -0.94 -9.04
CA ALA A 66 -11.62 -1.07 -8.03
C ALA A 66 -10.39 -0.22 -8.36
N GLY A 67 -10.02 -0.14 -9.65
CA GLY A 67 -9.03 0.83 -10.14
C GLY A 67 -9.43 2.29 -9.89
N CYS A 68 -10.71 2.63 -10.10
CA CYS A 68 -11.23 3.97 -9.78
C CYS A 68 -11.15 4.28 -8.28
N ALA A 69 -11.44 3.31 -7.42
CA ALA A 69 -11.32 3.45 -5.97
C ALA A 69 -9.87 3.75 -5.56
N ILE A 70 -8.91 2.98 -6.07
CA ILE A 70 -7.48 3.19 -5.81
C ILE A 70 -7.04 4.60 -6.27
N ASN A 71 -7.47 5.03 -7.45
CA ASN A 71 -7.15 6.37 -7.95
C ASN A 71 -7.72 7.46 -7.04
N CYS A 72 -8.99 7.33 -6.63
CA CYS A 72 -9.62 8.29 -5.73
C CYS A 72 -8.88 8.41 -4.38
N LEU A 73 -8.53 7.28 -3.77
CA LEU A 73 -7.75 7.26 -2.52
C LEU A 73 -6.40 7.96 -2.69
N SER A 74 -5.68 7.60 -3.76
CA SER A 74 -4.37 8.20 -4.07
C SER A 74 -4.47 9.71 -4.25
N THR A 75 -5.48 10.22 -4.97
CA THR A 75 -5.66 11.66 -5.14
C THR A 75 -6.02 12.35 -3.84
N LYS A 76 -6.90 11.77 -3.01
CA LYS A 76 -7.28 12.36 -1.71
C LYS A 76 -6.14 12.40 -0.70
N LEU A 77 -5.19 11.47 -0.81
CA LEU A 77 -3.99 11.42 0.02
C LEU A 77 -2.83 12.22 -0.58
N ASP A 78 -3.05 12.90 -1.71
CA ASP A 78 -2.03 13.64 -2.46
C ASP A 78 -0.82 12.79 -2.85
N ILE A 79 -1.04 11.47 -3.03
CA ILE A 79 -0.03 10.51 -3.47
C ILE A 79 0.14 10.58 -4.99
N VAL A 80 -0.94 10.91 -5.71
CA VAL A 80 -0.89 11.15 -7.16
C VAL A 80 -1.44 12.53 -7.48
N ASP A 81 -0.93 13.12 -8.56
CA ASP A 81 -1.45 14.36 -9.13
C ASP A 81 -2.84 14.15 -9.81
N PRO A 82 -3.54 15.22 -10.21
CA PRO A 82 -4.83 15.11 -10.93
C PRO A 82 -4.74 14.37 -12.28
N ASP A 83 -3.55 14.28 -12.86
CA ASP A 83 -3.28 13.54 -14.10
C ASP A 83 -3.06 12.05 -13.86
N GLY A 84 -2.91 11.64 -12.59
CA GLY A 84 -2.76 10.26 -12.14
C GLY A 84 -1.31 9.79 -12.06
N ASN A 85 -0.34 10.71 -12.01
CA ASN A 85 1.08 10.38 -11.85
C ASN A 85 1.48 10.46 -10.37
N LEU A 86 2.39 9.59 -9.94
CA LEU A 86 2.92 9.58 -8.58
C LEU A 86 3.60 10.90 -8.20
N HIS A 87 3.17 11.50 -7.10
CA HIS A 87 3.88 12.59 -6.45
C HIS A 87 4.93 12.01 -5.49
N HIS A 88 6.14 11.78 -6.02
CA HIS A 88 7.22 11.05 -5.33
C HIS A 88 7.51 11.54 -3.89
N GLY A 89 7.51 12.87 -3.67
CA GLY A 89 7.75 13.46 -2.34
C GLY A 89 6.66 13.07 -1.35
N ASN A 90 5.41 13.42 -1.65
CA ASN A 90 4.24 13.09 -0.84
C ASN A 90 4.08 11.58 -0.59
N ALA A 91 4.32 10.74 -1.61
CA ALA A 91 4.26 9.29 -1.46
C ALA A 91 5.32 8.78 -0.46
N LYS A 92 6.54 9.33 -0.52
CA LYS A 92 7.61 9.02 0.44
C LYS A 92 7.24 9.51 1.84
N GLU A 93 6.75 10.74 1.97
CA GLU A 93 6.31 11.31 3.25
C GLU A 93 5.16 10.52 3.87
N PHE A 94 4.17 10.10 3.07
CA PHE A 94 3.10 9.23 3.50
C PHE A 94 3.66 7.91 4.05
N ALA A 95 4.58 7.27 3.32
CA ALA A 95 5.19 6.03 3.77
C ALA A 95 5.94 6.20 5.11
N MET A 96 6.74 7.26 5.23
CA MET A 96 7.52 7.54 6.43
C MET A 96 6.64 7.87 7.64
N LYS A 97 5.59 8.67 7.44
CA LYS A 97 4.60 9.01 8.48
C LYS A 97 3.92 7.77 9.07
N HIS A 98 3.88 6.68 8.32
CA HIS A 98 3.21 5.44 8.69
C HIS A 98 4.17 4.28 8.99
N GLY A 99 5.43 4.60 9.28
CA GLY A 99 6.39 3.68 9.91
C GLY A 99 7.48 3.15 8.98
N ALA A 100 7.50 3.52 7.71
CA ALA A 100 8.63 3.22 6.84
C ALA A 100 9.84 4.08 7.23
N ASP A 101 11.04 3.52 7.22
CA ASP A 101 12.25 4.33 7.20
C ASP A 101 12.47 4.95 5.80
N ASP A 102 13.47 5.83 5.67
CA ASP A 102 13.76 6.51 4.40
C ASP A 102 14.03 5.51 3.26
N GLY A 103 14.71 4.40 3.57
CA GLY A 103 15.08 3.37 2.60
C GLY A 103 13.87 2.58 2.09
N MET A 104 13.00 2.12 2.99
CA MET A 104 11.76 1.45 2.65
C MET A 104 10.82 2.39 1.89
N ALA A 105 10.68 3.64 2.35
CA ALA A 105 9.84 4.64 1.69
C ALA A 105 10.31 4.92 0.26
N GLN A 106 11.63 5.09 0.06
CA GLN A 106 12.21 5.24 -1.28
C GLN A 106 11.97 3.99 -2.13
N GLN A 107 12.16 2.80 -1.58
CA GLN A 107 11.96 1.55 -2.30
C GLN A 107 10.51 1.38 -2.77
N LEU A 108 9.52 1.74 -1.95
CA LEU A 108 8.10 1.71 -2.32
C LEU A 108 7.80 2.66 -3.48
N VAL A 109 8.29 3.91 -3.41
CA VAL A 109 8.16 4.90 -4.49
C VAL A 109 8.80 4.41 -5.78
N ASP A 110 10.00 3.84 -5.71
CA ASP A 110 10.70 3.34 -6.88
C ASP A 110 9.98 2.15 -7.52
N ILE A 111 9.34 1.28 -6.73
CA ILE A 111 8.51 0.18 -7.24
C ILE A 111 7.31 0.74 -8.01
N ILE A 112 6.56 1.69 -7.42
CA ILE A 112 5.39 2.28 -8.07
C ILE A 112 5.82 2.96 -9.38
N HIS A 113 6.90 3.74 -9.35
CA HIS A 113 7.41 4.40 -10.54
C HIS A 113 7.82 3.41 -11.64
N ARG A 114 8.47 2.29 -11.29
CA ARG A 114 8.77 1.23 -12.28
C ARG A 114 7.49 0.60 -12.84
N CYS A 115 6.47 0.41 -12.02
CA CYS A 115 5.17 -0.10 -12.47
C CYS A 115 4.44 0.87 -13.40
N GLU A 116 4.50 2.18 -13.14
CA GLU A 116 3.99 3.20 -14.06
C GLU A 116 4.67 3.15 -15.42
N LYS A 117 5.99 2.92 -15.45
CA LYS A 117 6.77 2.85 -16.70
C LYS A 117 6.58 1.55 -17.47
N SER A 118 6.30 0.44 -16.78
CA SER A 118 6.10 -0.87 -17.41
C SER A 118 4.65 -1.12 -17.83
N THR A 119 3.69 -0.40 -17.24
CA THR A 119 2.27 -0.48 -17.60
C THR A 119 2.05 0.18 -18.97
N PRO A 120 1.40 -0.50 -19.93
CA PRO A 120 1.05 0.09 -21.21
C PRO A 120 0.22 1.38 -21.05
N PRO A 121 0.39 2.38 -21.93
CA PRO A 121 -0.48 3.55 -21.94
C PRO A 121 -1.96 3.13 -22.08
N ASN A 122 -2.83 3.73 -21.28
CA ASN A 122 -4.26 3.52 -21.31
C ASN A 122 -4.97 4.83 -20.97
N ASP A 123 -5.91 5.24 -21.82
CA ASP A 123 -6.67 6.48 -21.65
C ASP A 123 -7.65 6.40 -20.48
N ASP A 124 -8.07 5.19 -20.11
CA ASP A 124 -8.86 4.96 -18.92
C ASP A 124 -7.97 4.91 -17.67
N LYS A 125 -7.94 6.03 -16.96
CA LYS A 125 -7.18 6.20 -15.71
C LYS A 125 -7.47 5.09 -14.70
N CYS A 126 -8.71 4.63 -14.58
CA CYS A 126 -9.05 3.57 -13.60
C CYS A 126 -8.37 2.24 -13.96
N THR A 127 -8.44 1.84 -15.23
CA THR A 127 -7.78 0.61 -15.69
C THR A 127 -6.26 0.73 -15.57
N LYS A 128 -5.67 1.87 -15.96
CA LYS A 128 -4.24 2.14 -15.80
C LYS A 128 -3.80 2.02 -14.33
N THR A 129 -4.54 2.62 -13.40
CA THR A 129 -4.26 2.54 -11.97
C THR A 129 -4.37 1.11 -11.44
N MET A 130 -5.36 0.34 -11.91
CA MET A 130 -5.50 -1.08 -11.55
C MET A 130 -4.29 -1.90 -12.01
N ASP A 131 -3.82 -1.70 -13.25
CA ASP A 131 -2.66 -2.40 -13.79
C ASP A 131 -1.38 -2.06 -13.01
N ILE A 132 -1.18 -0.78 -12.66
CA ILE A 132 -0.07 -0.33 -11.81
C ILE A 132 -0.16 -0.98 -10.42
N ALA A 133 -1.35 -1.02 -9.82
CA ALA A 133 -1.56 -1.65 -8.51
C ALA A 133 -1.27 -3.16 -8.56
N MET A 134 -1.70 -3.86 -9.61
CA MET A 134 -1.41 -5.28 -9.80
C MET A 134 0.09 -5.54 -10.01
N CYS A 135 0.80 -4.65 -10.70
CA CYS A 135 2.27 -4.69 -10.78
C CYS A 135 2.91 -4.47 -9.41
N PHE A 136 2.48 -3.44 -8.68
CA PHE A 136 3.00 -3.11 -7.35
C PHE A 136 2.82 -4.30 -6.38
N LYS A 137 1.63 -4.91 -6.37
CA LYS A 137 1.35 -6.14 -5.62
C LYS A 137 2.41 -7.20 -5.90
N LYS A 138 2.65 -7.55 -7.16
CA LYS A 138 3.63 -8.60 -7.52
C LYS A 138 5.02 -8.31 -6.96
N GLU A 139 5.47 -7.05 -6.98
CA GLU A 139 6.77 -6.67 -6.43
C GLU A 139 6.81 -6.77 -4.90
N ILE A 140 5.74 -6.37 -4.20
CA ILE A 140 5.63 -6.53 -2.74
C ILE A 140 5.62 -8.00 -2.32
N HIS A 141 4.97 -8.87 -3.10
CA HIS A 141 5.03 -10.32 -2.90
C HIS A 141 6.45 -10.87 -3.02
N LYS A 142 7.24 -10.44 -4.03
CA LYS A 142 8.65 -10.85 -4.17
C LYS A 142 9.52 -10.45 -2.97
N LEU A 143 9.17 -9.36 -2.30
CA LEU A 143 9.87 -8.87 -1.12
C LEU A 143 9.42 -9.57 0.18
N ASN A 144 8.37 -10.40 0.14
CA ASN A 144 7.68 -10.93 1.32
C ASN A 144 7.16 -9.83 2.26
N TRP A 145 6.73 -8.69 1.68
CA TRP A 145 6.23 -7.53 2.43
C TRP A 145 4.70 -7.49 2.50
N VAL A 146 4.03 -8.53 2.00
CA VAL A 146 2.56 -8.63 1.97
C VAL A 146 2.01 -8.57 3.40
N PRO A 147 1.06 -7.69 3.70
CA PRO A 147 0.47 -7.59 5.03
C PRO A 147 -0.40 -8.80 5.34
N ASN A 148 -0.53 -9.14 6.63
CA ASN A 148 -1.52 -10.13 7.06
C ASN A 148 -2.92 -9.54 6.93
N MET A 149 -3.68 -10.02 5.94
CA MET A 149 -4.99 -9.48 5.59
C MET A 149 -6.07 -9.70 6.65
N ASP A 150 -5.98 -10.77 7.45
CA ASP A 150 -6.93 -11.01 8.52
C ASP A 150 -6.93 -9.86 9.53
N LEU A 151 -5.76 -9.24 9.73
CA LEU A 151 -5.58 -8.08 10.62
C LEU A 151 -5.93 -6.75 9.94
N VAL A 152 -5.68 -6.59 8.63
CA VAL A 152 -6.06 -5.37 7.89
C VAL A 152 -7.57 -5.23 7.80
N VAL A 153 -8.29 -6.33 7.51
CA VAL A 153 -9.74 -6.34 7.32
C VAL A 153 -10.49 -6.01 8.61
N CYS A 154 -10.07 -6.56 9.75
CA CYS A 154 -10.70 -6.32 11.05
C CYS A 154 -10.64 -4.84 11.46
N GLU A 155 -9.54 -4.15 11.13
CA GLU A 155 -9.31 -2.78 11.56
C GLU A 155 -9.91 -1.74 10.61
N VAL A 156 -9.93 -2.00 9.30
CA VAL A 156 -10.61 -1.12 8.34
C VAL A 156 -12.13 -1.16 8.58
N LEU A 157 -12.74 -2.35 8.69
CA LEU A 157 -14.18 -2.50 8.96
C LEU A 157 -14.65 -1.96 10.31
N ALA A 158 -13.73 -1.75 11.26
CA ALA A 158 -14.06 -1.14 12.55
C ALA A 158 -14.14 0.39 12.50
N VAL A 159 -13.63 1.03 11.42
CA VAL A 159 -13.67 2.48 11.21
C VAL A 159 -14.59 2.90 10.06
N VAL A 160 -15.22 1.94 9.37
CA VAL A 160 -16.31 2.15 8.40
C VAL A 160 -17.66 2.07 9.09
#